data_AF-A0A2E6IWB4-F1
#
_entry.id   AF-A0A2E6IWB4-F1
#
_cell.length_a   1.000
_cell.length_b   1.000
_cell.length_c   1.000
_cell.angle_alpha   90.00
_cell.angle_beta   90.00
_cell.angle_gamma   90.00
#
_symmetry.space_group_name_H-M   'P 1'
#
loop_
_entity.id
_entity.type
_entity.pdbx_description
1 polymer ?
#
loop_
_entity_poly.entity_id
_entity_poly.type
_entity_poly.pdbx_seq_one_letter_code
_entity_poly.pdbx_strand_id
1 'polypeptide(L)' 'MRANRRGIKEMDIILGRYAAARLDAMDGPALDLFDALLSENDQDLYQWVTGQGSAPARFAALIDDIARIACAGK' A
#
# COMPACT_ATOMS: atom_id res chain seq x y z
N MET A 1 -1.05 23.58 -14.27
CA MET A 1 -1.53 22.26 -14.72
C MET A 1 -0.71 21.16 -14.02
N ARG A 2 -1.19 20.64 -12.87
CA ARG A 2 -0.92 19.30 -12.29
C ARG A 2 -2.09 19.00 -11.34
N ALA A 3 -3.25 18.71 -11.92
CA ALA A 3 -4.42 18.27 -11.16
C ALA A 3 -4.22 16.80 -10.80
N ASN A 4 -3.53 16.52 -9.70
CA ASN A 4 -3.63 15.20 -9.05
C ASN A 4 -3.31 15.27 -7.55
N ARG A 5 -4.05 16.13 -6.84
CA ARG A 5 -4.56 15.73 -5.52
C ARG A 5 -5.72 14.79 -5.79
N ARG A 6 -5.49 13.49 -5.86
CA ARG A 6 -6.59 12.53 -5.73
C ARG A 6 -6.08 11.15 -5.32
N GLY A 7 -5.41 11.11 -4.16
CA GLY A 7 -5.45 9.92 -3.33
C GLY A 7 -6.92 9.55 -3.16
N ILE A 8 -7.30 8.39 -3.67
CA ILE A 8 -8.63 7.84 -3.45
C ILE A 8 -8.72 7.55 -1.95
N LYS A 9 -9.76 8.08 -1.29
CA LYS A 9 -10.02 7.87 0.15
C LYS A 9 -9.87 6.42 0.59
N GLU A 10 -10.14 5.48 -0.32
CA GLU A 10 -9.96 4.05 -0.11
C GLU A 10 -8.49 3.67 0.16
N MET A 11 -7.53 4.25 -0.56
CA MET A 11 -6.11 4.01 -0.35
C MET A 11 -5.63 4.57 0.99
N ASP A 12 -6.09 5.76 1.39
CA ASP A 12 -5.82 6.30 2.74
C ASP A 12 -6.32 5.34 3.84
N ILE A 13 -7.49 4.73 3.66
CA ILE A 13 -8.06 3.77 4.62
C ILE A 13 -7.24 2.47 4.64
N ILE A 14 -6.90 1.92 3.47
CA ILE A 14 -6.13 0.68 3.34
C ILE A 14 -4.74 0.85 3.97
N LEU A 15 -4.01 1.88 3.58
CA LEU A 15 -2.67 2.16 4.08
C LEU A 15 -2.70 2.54 5.56
N GLY A 16 -3.72 3.29 6.01
CA GLY A 16 -3.90 3.63 7.42
C GLY A 16 -4.12 2.40 8.30
N ARG A 17 -4.93 1.43 7.85
CA ARG A 17 -5.14 0.15 8.56
C ARG A 17 -3.87 -0.68 8.61
N TYR A 18 -3.16 -0.77 7.48
CA TYR A 18 -1.89 -1.49 7.41
C TYR A 18 -0.85 -0.85 8.35
N ALA A 19 -0.68 0.46 8.28
CA ALA A 19 0.26 1.18 9.13
C ALA A 19 -0.09 1.00 10.62
N ALA A 20 -1.35 1.12 11.01
CA ALA A 20 -1.76 0.89 12.40
C ALA A 20 -1.44 -0.53 12.92
N ALA A 21 -1.42 -1.54 12.04
CA ALA A 21 -1.18 -2.93 12.41
C ALA A 21 0.28 -3.39 12.29
N ARG A 22 1.03 -2.86 11.32
CA ARG A 22 2.38 -3.33 10.96
C ARG A 22 3.48 -2.31 11.22
N LEU A 23 3.20 -1.01 11.20
CA LEU A 23 4.24 0.03 11.25
C LEU A 23 5.09 -0.05 12.53
N ASP A 24 4.48 -0.41 13.66
CA ASP A 24 5.19 -0.58 14.95
C ASP A 24 6.13 -1.80 14.97
N ALA A 25 5.86 -2.80 14.11
CA ALA A 25 6.62 -4.04 14.00
C ALA A 25 7.54 -4.08 12.76
N MET A 26 7.63 -2.99 11.99
CA MET A 26 8.46 -2.93 10.78
C MET A 26 9.90 -2.54 11.11
N ASP A 27 10.85 -3.37 10.66
CA ASP A 27 12.28 -3.05 10.71
C ASP A 27 12.67 -2.00 9.66
N GLY A 28 13.83 -1.36 9.82
CA GLY A 28 14.33 -0.30 8.93
C GLY A 28 14.20 -0.60 7.43
N PRO A 29 14.66 -1.78 6.93
CA PRO A 29 14.53 -2.13 5.52
C PRO A 29 13.08 -2.25 5.03
N ALA A 30 12.15 -2.63 5.91
CA ALA A 30 10.73 -2.72 5.58
C ALA A 30 10.10 -1.31 5.51
N LEU A 31 10.51 -0.41 6.41
CA LEU A 31 10.10 1.00 6.37
C LEU A 31 10.60 1.69 5.09
N ASP A 32 11.85 1.45 4.68
CA ASP A 32 12.39 1.99 3.42
C ASP A 32 11.59 1.50 2.21
N LEU A 33 11.22 0.21 2.20
CA LEU A 33 10.41 -0.35 1.13
C LEU A 33 9.00 0.25 1.11
N PHE A 34 8.41 0.49 2.28
CA PHE A 34 7.09 1.11 2.42
C PHE A 34 7.10 2.58 1.99
N ASP A 35 8.10 3.36 2.39
CA ASP A 35 8.27 4.75 1.93
C ASP A 35 8.40 4.82 0.40
N ALA A 36 9.20 3.91 -0.16
CA ALA A 36 9.37 3.83 -1.59
C ALA A 36 8.09 3.36 -2.33
N LEU A 37 7.19 2.64 -1.65
CA LEU A 37 5.85 2.29 -2.15
C LEU A 37 4.90 3.50 -2.13
N LEU A 38 4.96 4.32 -1.08
CA LEU A 38 4.16 5.56 -0.96
C LEU A 38 4.50 6.60 -2.04
N SER A 39 5.68 6.48 -2.66
CA SER A 39 6.08 7.30 -3.80
C SER A 39 5.45 6.87 -5.14
N GLU A 40 4.80 5.71 -5.20
CA GLU A 40 4.10 5.21 -6.38
C GLU A 40 2.69 5.83 -6.51
N ASN A 41 2.02 5.61 -7.64
CA ASN A 41 0.70 6.17 -7.90
C ASN A 41 -0.39 5.41 -7.12
N ASP A 42 -1.24 6.13 -6.37
CA ASP A 42 -2.37 5.56 -5.62
C ASP A 42 -3.28 4.66 -6.46
N GLN A 43 -3.48 4.99 -7.74
CA GLN A 43 -4.28 4.19 -8.66
C GLN A 43 -3.63 2.83 -8.93
N ASP A 44 -2.31 2.79 -9.12
CA ASP A 44 -1.56 1.57 -9.36
C ASP A 44 -1.50 0.73 -8.07
N LEU A 45 -1.25 1.38 -6.92
CA LEU A 45 -1.31 0.75 -5.60
C LEU A 45 -2.66 0.08 -5.36
N TYR A 46 -3.76 0.77 -5.65
CA TYR A 46 -5.10 0.22 -5.52
C TYR A 46 -5.31 -0.99 -6.44
N GLN A 47 -4.85 -0.92 -7.69
CA GLN A 47 -4.91 -2.06 -8.62
C GLN A 47 -4.10 -3.26 -8.11
N TRP A 48 -2.94 -3.02 -7.52
CA TRP A 48 -2.11 -4.10 -6.98
C TRP A 48 -2.74 -4.74 -5.75
N VAL A 49 -3.23 -3.95 -4.79
CA VAL A 49 -3.89 -4.44 -3.56
C VAL A 49 -5.18 -5.20 -3.88
N THR A 50 -5.94 -4.76 -4.88
CA THR A 50 -7.18 -5.42 -5.32
C THR A 50 -6.95 -6.59 -6.28
N GLY A 51 -5.70 -6.87 -6.66
CA GLY A 51 -5.35 -7.93 -7.62
C GLY A 51 -5.75 -7.64 -9.06
N GLN A 52 -6.13 -6.40 -9.38
CA GLN A 52 -6.44 -5.93 -10.74
C GLN A 52 -5.18 -5.65 -11.57
N GLY A 53 -4.01 -5.56 -10.94
CA GLY A 53 -2.72 -5.35 -11.58
C GLY A 53 -1.61 -6.16 -10.92
N SER A 54 -0.49 -6.33 -11.64
CA SER A 54 0.71 -6.99 -11.09
C SER A 54 1.65 -5.96 -10.47
N ALA A 55 1.90 -6.09 -9.17
CA ALA A 55 2.91 -5.29 -8.49
C ALA A 55 4.32 -5.66 -9.00
N PRO A 56 5.27 -4.71 -9.03
CA PRO A 56 6.68 -5.02 -9.22
C PRO A 56 7.18 -6.04 -8.19
N ALA A 57 8.11 -6.92 -8.58
CA ALA A 57 8.61 -7.99 -7.71
C ALA A 57 9.14 -7.48 -6.35
N ARG A 58 9.72 -6.28 -6.34
CA ARG A 58 10.18 -5.57 -5.13
C ARG A 58 9.05 -5.32 -4.12
N PHE A 59 7.84 -5.05 -4.59
CA PHE A 59 6.68 -4.70 -3.77
C PHE A 59 5.66 -5.82 -3.62
N ALA A 60 5.76 -6.89 -4.41
CA ALA A 60 4.77 -7.97 -4.45
C ALA A 60 4.48 -8.56 -3.06
N ALA A 61 5.54 -8.82 -2.26
CA ALA A 61 5.37 -9.33 -0.90
C ALA A 61 4.69 -8.31 0.04
N LEU A 62 5.03 -7.03 -0.09
CA LEU A 62 4.46 -5.96 0.74
C LEU A 62 2.99 -5.69 0.39
N ILE A 63 2.66 -5.66 -0.91
CA ILE A 63 1.29 -5.50 -1.39
C ILE A 63 0.41 -6.67 -0.95
N ASP A 64 0.90 -7.90 -1.07
CA ASP A 64 0.17 -9.08 -0.62
C ASP A 64 -0.12 -9.01 0.88
N ASP A 65 0.85 -8.54 1.66
CA ASP A 65 0.65 -8.33 3.10
C ASP A 65 -0.35 -7.20 3.41
N ILE A 66 -0.26 -6.07 2.70
CA ILE A 66 -1.24 -4.97 2.78
C ILE A 66 -2.64 -5.47 2.47
N ALA A 67 -2.80 -6.24 1.38
CA ALA A 67 -4.08 -6.81 0.99
C ALA A 67 -4.63 -7.75 2.07
N ARG A 68 -3.79 -8.62 2.64
CA ARG A 68 -4.20 -9.50 3.75
C ARG A 68 -4.65 -8.69 4.96
N ILE A 69 -3.86 -7.74 5.45
CA ILE A 69 -4.17 -7.00 6.69
C ILE A 69 -5.35 -6.04 6.49
N ALA A 70 -5.38 -5.29 5.40
CA ALA A 70 -6.41 -4.29 5.15
C ALA A 70 -7.78 -4.91 4.76
N CYS A 71 -7.77 -6.08 4.09
CA CYS A 71 -8.98 -6.80 3.70
C CYS A 71 -9.39 -7.93 4.66
N ALA A 72 -8.58 -8.31 5.65
CA ALA A 72 -8.94 -9.33 6.66
C ALA A 72 -10.05 -8.91 7.65
N GLY A 73 -10.76 -7.82 7.38
CA GLY A 73 -11.98 -7.45 8.10
C GLY A 73 -13.15 -8.35 7.74
N LYS A 74 -13.22 -9.54 8.35
CA LYS A 74 -14.46 -10.28 8.59
C LYS A 74 -14.66 -10.47 10.08
#